data_AF-A0A3B9FFE0-F1
#
_entry.id   AF-A0A3B9FFE0-F1
#
_cell.length_a   1.000
_cell.length_b   1.000
_cell.length_c   1.000
_cell.angle_alpha   90.00
_cell.angle_beta   90.00
_cell.angle_gamma   90.00
#
_symmetry.space_group_name_H-M   'P 1'
#
loop_
_entity.id
_entity.type
_entity.pdbx_description
1 polymer ?
#
loop_
_entity_poly.entity_id
_entity_poly.type
_entity_poly.pdbx_seq_one_letter_code
_entity_poly.pdbx_strand_id
1 'polypeptide(L)'
;MTDTAKPAYRVLARKYRPETFSELIGQDALVRTLGNALSLGRLAHAFVLTGVRGIGKTSTARLLAKGLNCIGPDGNGDATLEPCGGCEPCRSIAQGRHVDVLEIDAASHTGVDDAREIIEGVGYRPVSARYKIYIIDEVHMMSKSAF
;
A
#
# COMPACT_ATOMS: atom_id res chain seq x y z
N MET A 1 23.22 -25.80 22.31
CA MET A 1 23.65 -25.05 21.12
C MET A 1 22.49 -24.15 20.71
N THR A 2 22.42 -22.96 21.29
CA THR A 2 21.45 -21.93 20.88
C THR A 2 22.23 -20.88 20.11
N ASP A 3 22.22 -21.02 18.78
CA ASP A 3 22.69 -20.00 17.86
C ASP A 3 21.68 -18.83 17.92
N THR A 4 21.94 -17.88 18.81
CA THR A 4 21.26 -16.58 18.79
C THR A 4 21.73 -15.83 17.54
N ALA A 5 21.05 -16.08 16.43
CA ALA A 5 21.27 -15.37 15.18
C ALA A 5 21.23 -13.86 15.43
N LYS A 6 22.37 -13.20 15.24
CA LYS A 6 22.52 -11.74 15.36
C LYS A 6 21.50 -11.11 14.40
N PRO A 7 20.63 -10.17 14.85
CA PRO A 7 19.65 -9.58 13.97
C PRO A 7 20.37 -8.94 12.78
N ALA A 8 20.00 -9.36 11.57
CA ALA A 8 20.59 -8.83 10.34
C ALA A 8 20.47 -7.30 10.35
N TYR A 9 21.56 -6.60 10.03
CA TYR A 9 21.58 -5.15 9.99
C TYR A 9 20.50 -4.65 9.03
N ARG A 10 19.55 -3.85 9.54
CA ARG A 10 18.46 -3.24 8.77
C ARG A 10 18.63 -1.74 8.76
N VAL A 11 18.66 -1.16 7.57
CA VAL A 11 18.73 0.30 7.36
C VAL A 11 17.57 0.98 8.09
N LEU A 12 17.86 2.11 8.78
CA LEU A 12 16.89 2.82 9.62
C LEU A 12 15.60 3.18 8.87
N ALA A 13 15.72 3.62 7.61
CA ALA A 13 14.58 3.94 6.74
C ALA A 13 13.62 2.75 6.53
N ARG A 14 14.13 1.51 6.60
CA ARG A 14 13.30 0.30 6.57
C ARG A 14 12.81 -0.08 7.97
N LYS A 15 13.63 0.12 9.00
CA LYS A 15 13.30 -0.24 10.39
C LYS A 15 12.16 0.60 10.96
N TYR A 16 12.14 1.90 10.64
CA TYR A 16 11.16 2.88 11.12
C TYR A 16 10.16 3.26 10.03
N ARG A 17 9.89 2.36 9.08
CA ARG A 17 8.80 2.60 8.12
C ARG A 17 7.49 2.52 8.92
N PRO A 18 6.61 3.54 8.84
CA PRO A 18 5.36 3.54 9.57
C PRO A 18 4.52 2.29 9.28
N GLU A 19 4.05 1.63 10.32
CA GLU A 19 3.19 0.45 10.22
C GLU A 19 1.71 0.80 10.42
N THR A 20 1.41 1.96 11.00
CA THR A 20 0.08 2.50 11.31
C THR A 20 -0.06 3.95 10.86
N PHE A 21 -1.28 4.47 10.74
CA PHE A 21 -1.52 5.85 10.31
C PHE A 21 -1.16 6.87 11.39
N SER A 22 -1.19 6.50 12.66
CA SER A 22 -0.76 7.33 13.78
C SER A 22 0.76 7.54 13.82
N GLU A 23 1.54 6.66 13.18
CA GLU A 23 2.99 6.80 13.02
C GLU A 23 3.40 7.73 11.86
N LEU A 24 2.44 8.20 11.05
CA LEU A 24 2.73 9.17 9.99
C LEU A 24 2.94 10.57 10.56
N ILE A 25 4.18 11.04 10.50
CA ILE A 25 4.55 12.37 11.00
C ILE A 25 4.18 13.45 9.96
N GLY A 26 3.38 14.43 10.38
CA GLY A 26 3.07 15.63 9.59
C GLY A 26 2.04 15.42 8.47
N GLN A 27 1.26 14.34 8.51
CA GLN A 27 0.23 14.01 7.51
C GLN A 27 -1.20 14.01 8.09
N ASP A 28 -1.45 14.79 9.15
CA ASP A 28 -2.70 14.77 9.91
C ASP A 28 -3.94 15.05 9.04
N ALA A 29 -3.83 15.97 8.08
CA ALA A 29 -4.91 16.29 7.16
C ALA A 29 -5.28 15.11 6.26
N LEU A 30 -4.29 14.35 5.79
CA LEU A 30 -4.49 13.15 4.98
C LEU A 30 -5.14 12.05 5.81
N VAL A 31 -4.64 11.80 7.03
CA VAL A 31 -5.19 10.79 7.95
C VAL A 31 -6.65 11.12 8.26
N ARG A 32 -6.96 12.37 8.60
CA ARG A 32 -8.33 12.82 8.87
C ARG A 32 -9.25 12.64 7.66
N THR A 33 -8.78 12.99 6.47
CA THR A 33 -9.57 12.88 5.23
C THR A 33 -9.91 11.43 4.92
N LEU A 34 -8.92 10.53 5.00
CA LEU A 34 -9.11 9.10 4.79
C LEU A 34 -10.04 8.49 5.86
N GLY A 35 -9.90 8.91 7.11
CA GLY A 35 -10.73 8.43 8.21
C GLY A 35 -12.19 8.80 8.00
N ASN A 36 -12.45 10.05 7.60
CA ASN A 36 -13.79 10.48 7.23
C ASN A 36 -14.35 9.70 6.03
N ALA A 37 -13.53 9.49 4.99
CA ALA A 37 -13.95 8.75 3.80
C ALA A 37 -14.34 7.31 4.11
N LEU A 38 -13.58 6.63 4.98
CA LEU A 38 -13.89 5.27 5.44
C LEU A 38 -15.18 5.24 6.27
N SER A 39 -15.31 6.11 7.27
CA SER A 39 -16.50 6.18 8.12
C SER A 39 -17.78 6.48 7.34
N LEU A 40 -17.68 7.26 6.26
CA LEU A 40 -18.81 7.60 5.40
C LEU A 40 -19.05 6.57 4.28
N GLY A 41 -18.19 5.57 4.10
CA GLY A 41 -18.26 4.64 2.97
C GLY A 41 -18.05 5.32 1.61
N ARG A 42 -17.34 6.45 1.57
CA ARG A 42 -17.11 7.28 0.38
C ARG A 42 -15.65 7.28 -0.05
N LEU A 43 -15.04 6.10 -0.06
CA LEU A 43 -13.67 5.93 -0.51
C LEU A 43 -13.54 6.21 -2.01
N ALA A 44 -12.57 7.04 -2.41
CA ALA A 44 -12.25 7.24 -3.82
C ALA A 44 -11.65 5.96 -4.43
N HIS A 45 -11.84 5.77 -5.74
CA HIS A 45 -11.24 4.66 -6.48
C HIS A 45 -9.77 4.91 -6.84
N ALA A 46 -9.30 6.15 -6.78
CA ALA A 46 -7.93 6.54 -7.10
C ALA A 46 -7.43 7.62 -6.13
N PHE A 47 -6.16 7.49 -5.73
CA PHE A 47 -5.45 8.43 -4.87
C PHE A 47 -4.14 8.84 -5.55
N VAL A 48 -3.87 10.14 -5.61
CA VAL A 48 -2.60 10.66 -6.13
C VAL A 48 -1.81 11.26 -4.97
N LEU A 49 -0.71 10.60 -4.60
CA LEU A 49 0.19 11.07 -3.56
C LEU A 49 1.32 11.87 -4.20
N THR A 50 1.41 13.16 -3.88
CA THR A 50 2.40 14.08 -4.48
C THR A 50 3.35 14.63 -3.43
N GLY A 51 4.47 15.19 -3.90
CA GLY A 51 5.48 15.84 -3.06
C GLY A 51 6.88 15.26 -3.24
N VAL A 52 7.85 15.82 -2.52
CA VAL A 52 9.29 15.51 -2.73
C VAL A 52 9.64 14.06 -2.36
N ARG A 53 10.81 13.60 -2.79
CA ARG A 53 11.30 12.26 -2.44
C ARG A 53 11.48 12.14 -0.92
N GLY A 54 11.09 10.99 -0.35
CA GLY A 54 11.31 10.68 1.06
C GLY A 54 10.21 11.14 2.03
N ILE A 55 9.17 11.85 1.59
CA ILE A 55 8.06 12.30 2.49
C ILE A 55 7.10 11.18 2.91
N GLY A 56 7.31 9.94 2.44
CA GLY A 56 6.46 8.82 2.78
C GLY A 56 5.33 8.52 1.79
N LYS A 57 5.40 8.94 0.53
CA LYS A 57 4.39 8.63 -0.52
C LYS A 57 4.11 7.12 -0.64
N THR A 58 5.13 6.33 -1.01
CA THR A 58 5.01 4.87 -1.16
C THR A 58 4.66 4.19 0.16
N SER A 59 5.18 4.70 1.28
CA SER A 59 4.84 4.18 2.61
C SER A 59 3.35 4.39 2.94
N THR A 60 2.81 5.56 2.63
CA THR A 60 1.38 5.88 2.81
C THR A 60 0.50 5.04 1.89
N ALA A 61 0.91 4.82 0.64
CA ALA A 61 0.19 3.95 -0.29
C ALA A 61 0.09 2.51 0.23
N ARG A 62 1.20 1.93 0.72
CA ARG A 62 1.21 0.59 1.32
C ARG A 62 0.35 0.54 2.58
N LEU A 63 0.36 1.60 3.38
CA LEU A 63 -0.42 1.67 4.61
C LEU A 63 -1.92 1.74 4.31
N LEU A 64 -2.32 2.49 3.28
CA LEU A 64 -3.69 2.49 2.77
C LEU A 64 -4.09 1.11 2.29
N ALA A 65 -3.23 0.42 1.53
CA ALA A 65 -3.49 -0.95 1.12
C ALA A 65 -3.68 -1.90 2.32
N LYS A 66 -2.83 -1.79 3.35
CA LYS A 66 -2.98 -2.55 4.61
C LYS A 66 -4.32 -2.26 5.28
N GLY A 67 -4.69 -0.98 5.39
CA GLY A 67 -5.92 -0.57 6.05
C GLY A 67 -7.19 -1.06 5.35
N LEU A 68 -7.22 -0.95 4.02
CA LEU A 68 -8.35 -1.36 3.19
C LEU A 68 -8.57 -2.87 3.15
N ASN A 69 -7.48 -3.65 3.17
CA ASN A 69 -7.51 -5.11 3.11
C ASN A 69 -7.32 -5.79 4.47
N CYS A 70 -7.23 -5.04 5.56
CA CYS A 70 -7.15 -5.61 6.89
C CYS A 70 -8.45 -6.35 7.24
N ILE A 71 -8.32 -7.58 7.73
CA ILE A 71 -9.42 -8.43 8.22
C ILE A 71 -9.47 -8.50 9.75
N GLY A 72 -8.68 -7.69 10.45
CA GLY A 72 -8.54 -7.76 11.91
C GLY A 72 -7.82 -9.04 12.41
N PRO A 73 -7.55 -9.14 13.72
CA PRO A 73 -6.92 -10.32 14.33
C PRO A 73 -7.79 -11.57 14.30
N ASP A 74 -9.11 -11.38 14.28
CA ASP A 74 -10.16 -12.40 14.32
C ASP A 74 -10.72 -12.78 12.94
N GLY A 75 -10.32 -12.06 11.89
CA GLY A 75 -10.73 -12.32 10.51
C GLY A 75 -12.05 -11.66 10.09
N ASN A 76 -12.72 -10.93 11.00
CA ASN A 76 -14.03 -10.32 10.75
C ASN A 76 -13.99 -8.78 10.67
N GLY A 77 -12.79 -8.20 10.59
CA GLY A 77 -12.59 -6.76 10.53
C GLY A 77 -12.97 -6.13 9.19
N ASP A 78 -13.40 -4.87 9.26
CA ASP A 78 -13.62 -4.01 8.10
C ASP A 78 -12.42 -3.13 7.77
N ALA A 79 -12.49 -2.43 6.63
CA ALA A 79 -11.48 -1.47 6.23
C ALA A 79 -11.27 -0.42 7.33
N THR A 80 -10.01 -0.18 7.70
CA THR A 80 -9.65 0.60 8.89
C THR A 80 -8.40 1.45 8.67
N LEU A 81 -8.27 2.54 9.44
CA LEU A 81 -7.01 3.28 9.56
C LEU A 81 -6.07 2.70 10.64
N GLU A 82 -6.50 1.67 11.34
CA GLU A 82 -5.70 0.98 12.35
C GLU A 82 -5.50 -0.47 11.93
N PRO A 83 -4.72 -0.73 10.87
CA PRO A 83 -4.46 -2.09 10.41
C PRO A 83 -3.75 -2.89 11.52
N CYS A 84 -4.26 -4.09 11.82
CA CYS A 84 -3.80 -4.85 12.99
C CYS A 84 -2.33 -5.33 12.93
N GLY A 85 -1.72 -5.35 11.74
CA GLY A 85 -0.33 -5.80 11.54
C GLY A 85 -0.12 -7.31 11.63
N GLY A 86 -1.03 -8.06 12.25
CA GLY A 86 -0.90 -9.50 12.49
C GLY A 86 -1.64 -10.42 11.51
N CYS A 87 -2.70 -9.94 10.85
CA CYS A 87 -3.46 -10.75 9.91
C CYS A 87 -2.63 -11.09 8.65
N GLU A 88 -3.07 -12.10 7.87
CA GLU A 88 -2.38 -12.46 6.62
C GLU A 88 -2.21 -11.23 5.72
N PRO A 89 -3.26 -10.44 5.41
CA PRO A 89 -3.11 -9.36 4.44
C PRO A 89 -2.12 -8.29 4.90
N CYS A 90 -2.17 -7.92 6.17
CA CYS A 90 -1.25 -6.95 6.75
C CYS A 90 0.22 -7.41 6.64
N ARG A 91 0.49 -8.69 6.91
CA ARG A 91 1.85 -9.24 6.85
C ARG A 91 2.35 -9.36 5.42
N SER A 92 1.54 -9.86 4.50
CA SER A 92 1.94 -10.03 3.08
C SER A 92 2.09 -8.69 2.37
N ILE A 93 1.25 -7.69 2.66
CA ILE A 93 1.39 -6.32 2.12
C ILE A 93 2.65 -5.63 2.67
N ALA A 94 2.91 -5.73 3.98
CA ALA A 94 4.13 -5.18 4.57
C ALA A 94 5.41 -5.76 3.92
N GLN A 95 5.35 -7.03 3.53
CA GLN A 95 6.42 -7.75 2.84
C GLN A 95 6.42 -7.54 1.31
N GLY A 96 5.43 -6.83 0.75
CA GLY A 96 5.33 -6.58 -0.69
C GLY A 96 5.04 -7.82 -1.53
N ARG A 97 4.31 -8.81 -0.99
CA ARG A 97 4.04 -10.10 -1.64
C ARG A 97 2.57 -10.49 -1.68
N HIS A 98 1.67 -9.56 -1.38
CA HIS A 98 0.24 -9.82 -1.39
C HIS A 98 -0.27 -9.90 -2.83
N VAL A 99 -1.00 -10.97 -3.19
CA VAL A 99 -1.45 -11.23 -4.57
C VAL A 99 -2.40 -10.16 -5.12
N ASP A 100 -3.28 -9.63 -4.25
CA ASP A 100 -4.21 -8.56 -4.60
C ASP A 100 -3.65 -7.13 -4.42
N VAL A 101 -2.37 -6.97 -4.06
CA VAL A 101 -1.73 -5.64 -3.95
C VAL A 101 -0.47 -5.63 -4.79
N LEU A 102 -0.57 -5.01 -5.97
CA LEU A 102 0.51 -4.96 -6.94
C LEU A 102 1.21 -3.61 -6.84
N GLU A 103 2.52 -3.64 -6.59
CA GLU A 103 3.37 -2.45 -6.60
C GLU A 103 4.23 -2.44 -7.85
N ILE A 104 4.08 -1.39 -8.64
CA ILE A 104 4.72 -1.22 -9.95
C ILE A 104 5.52 0.07 -9.89
N ASP A 105 6.82 -0.04 -10.16
CA ASP A 105 7.69 1.11 -10.33
C ASP A 105 7.66 1.54 -11.80
N ALA A 106 6.98 2.64 -12.10
CA ALA A 106 6.85 3.13 -13.46
C ALA A 106 8.20 3.55 -14.07
N ALA A 107 9.22 3.86 -13.25
CA ALA A 107 10.55 4.15 -13.78
C ALA A 107 11.21 2.91 -14.40
N SER A 108 10.86 1.72 -13.89
CA SER A 108 11.32 0.42 -14.38
C SER A 108 10.36 -0.21 -15.42
N HIS A 109 9.09 0.21 -15.41
CA HIS A 109 8.00 -0.26 -16.26
C HIS A 109 7.41 0.90 -17.08
N THR A 110 8.19 1.41 -18.04
CA THR A 110 7.86 2.62 -18.82
C THR A 110 7.04 2.33 -20.08
N GLY A 111 6.88 1.05 -20.44
CA GLY A 111 6.28 0.61 -21.68
C GLY A 111 4.77 0.84 -21.71
N VAL A 112 4.22 0.97 -22.92
CA VAL A 112 2.77 0.99 -23.15
C VAL A 112 2.15 -0.36 -22.76
N ASP A 113 2.89 -1.44 -22.95
CA ASP A 113 2.42 -2.79 -22.68
C ASP A 113 2.26 -3.04 -21.17
N ASP A 114 3.15 -2.49 -20.33
CA ASP A 114 3.01 -2.55 -18.87
C ASP A 114 1.67 -1.91 -18.41
N ALA A 115 1.30 -0.78 -19.02
CA ALA A 115 0.04 -0.10 -18.70
C ALA A 115 -1.19 -0.88 -19.18
N ARG A 116 -1.09 -1.51 -20.35
CA ARG A 116 -2.16 -2.39 -20.87
C ARG A 116 -2.38 -3.58 -19.95
N GLU A 117 -1.31 -4.21 -19.46
CA GLU A 117 -1.40 -5.32 -18.51
C GLU A 117 -2.10 -4.90 -17.21
N ILE A 118 -1.81 -3.69 -16.71
CA ILE A 118 -2.52 -3.13 -15.55
C ILE A 118 -4.01 -2.99 -15.85
N ILE A 119 -4.36 -2.34 -16.98
CA ILE A 119 -5.75 -2.09 -17.36
C ILE A 119 -6.53 -3.39 -17.53
N GLU A 120 -5.95 -4.39 -18.21
CA GLU A 120 -6.54 -5.72 -18.35
C GLU A 120 -6.71 -6.40 -16.99
N GLY A 121 -5.69 -6.29 -16.13
CA GLY A 121 -5.70 -6.82 -14.78
C GLY A 121 -6.80 -6.24 -13.89
N VAL A 122 -7.13 -4.96 -14.02
CA VAL A 122 -8.15 -4.26 -13.21
C VAL A 122 -9.55 -4.87 -13.41
N GLY A 123 -9.83 -5.48 -14.57
CA GLY A 123 -11.13 -6.11 -14.85
C GLY A 123 -11.42 -7.36 -13.99
N TYR A 124 -10.40 -7.94 -13.35
CA TYR A 124 -10.55 -9.15 -12.55
C TYR A 124 -10.80 -8.85 -11.07
N ARG A 125 -11.69 -9.63 -10.46
CA ARG A 125 -11.97 -9.56 -9.01
C ARG A 125 -10.73 -9.90 -8.18
N PRO A 126 -10.62 -9.38 -6.95
CA PRO A 126 -9.60 -9.83 -6.00
C PRO A 126 -9.74 -11.33 -5.73
N VAL A 127 -8.62 -12.00 -5.49
CA VAL A 127 -8.52 -13.43 -5.20
C VAL A 127 -8.89 -13.74 -3.75
N SER A 128 -8.38 -12.93 -2.82
CA SER A 128 -8.46 -13.21 -1.37
C SER A 128 -8.78 -12.01 -0.51
N ALA A 129 -8.45 -10.80 -0.96
CA ALA A 129 -8.68 -9.57 -0.22
C ALA A 129 -9.99 -8.87 -0.61
N ARG A 130 -10.36 -7.85 0.18
CA ARG A 130 -11.53 -6.99 -0.06
C ARG A 130 -11.38 -6.14 -1.32
N TYR A 131 -10.18 -5.62 -1.55
CA TYR A 131 -9.84 -4.76 -2.67
C TYR A 131 -8.61 -5.26 -3.42
N LYS A 132 -8.65 -5.13 -4.74
CA LYS A 132 -7.49 -5.28 -5.62
C LYS A 132 -6.87 -3.91 -5.80
N ILE A 133 -5.64 -3.74 -5.36
CA ILE A 133 -4.99 -2.42 -5.24
C ILE A 133 -3.74 -2.40 -6.11
N TYR A 134 -3.64 -1.38 -6.95
CA TYR A 134 -2.45 -1.08 -7.73
C TYR A 134 -1.77 0.15 -7.14
N ILE A 135 -0.50 0.00 -6.76
CA ILE A 135 0.38 1.08 -6.31
C ILE A 135 1.34 1.34 -7.46
N ILE A 136 1.19 2.49 -8.13
CA ILE A 136 2.09 2.89 -9.21
C ILE A 136 3.02 3.97 -8.65
N ASP A 137 4.27 3.61 -8.38
CA ASP A 137 5.29 4.55 -7.93
C ASP A 137 5.91 5.28 -9.12
N GLU A 138 6.28 6.54 -8.91
CA GLU A 138 6.83 7.45 -9.92
C GLU A 138 6.02 7.47 -11.24
N VAL A 139 4.69 7.43 -11.16
CA VAL A 139 3.74 7.36 -12.31
C VAL A 139 4.01 8.39 -13.43
N HIS A 140 4.63 9.53 -13.10
CA HIS A 140 5.04 10.55 -14.07
C HIS A 140 6.09 10.06 -15.08
N MET A 141 6.75 8.93 -14.81
CA MET A 141 7.70 8.26 -15.71
C MET A 141 7.02 7.36 -16.75
N MET A 142 5.73 7.08 -16.62
CA MET A 142 4.99 6.30 -17.64
C MET A 142 4.92 7.06 -18.96
N SER A 143 5.06 6.35 -20.08
CA SER A 143 5.03 6.97 -21.41
C SER A 143 3.67 7.62 -21.72
N LYS A 144 3.66 8.70 -22.52
CA LYS A 144 2.40 9.35 -22.95
C LYS A 144 1.46 8.40 -23.69
N SER A 145 2.02 7.39 -24.36
CA SER A 145 1.29 6.36 -25.08
C SER A 145 0.67 5.28 -24.19
N ALA A 146 0.96 5.29 -22.88
CA ALA A 146 0.35 4.41 -21.88
C ALA A 146 -1.05 4.88 -21.42
N PHE A 147 -1.47 6.08 -21.82
CA PHE A 147 -2.76 6.70 -21.50
C PHE A 147 -3.62 6.90 -22.74
#